data_AF-A0A9P8HK91-F1
#
_entry.id   AF-A0A9P8HK91-F1
#
_cell.length_a   1.000
_cell.length_b   1.000
_cell.length_c   1.000
_cell.angle_alpha   90.00
_cell.angle_beta   90.00
_cell.angle_gamma   90.00
#
_symmetry.space_group_name_H-M   'P 1'
#
loop_
_entity.id
_entity.type
_entity.pdbx_description
1 polymer ?
#
loop_
_entity_poly.entity_id
_entity_poly.type
_entity_poly.pdbx_seq_one_letter_code
_entity_poly.pdbx_strand_id
1 'polypeptide(L)'
;MALRAINLALAWIGVEKIFIEVFTEIGLNADEINSFISGPAFLAWNHFGNIQGSWGGSMPQSWVDSQSDLQLKILDRMEELGITPILPAFPGFVPRNISRVFPDISLSTSPLWSNFPTELSGDTYINPFDPRFAQLQKLFISKQQELYGNVTNFWTLDQFNENQPLSGDLGYLQNVSHNTWTALKAADPDAVWVMQAWLFSSDSAFWSNDRIESFLGGIPVNSDMLLLDLFAESAPQWLRTNSFYGKPWIWCELHDYGGNMGLYGQIENVTINSMDAVRNSSSLVGFGLTMEGQEGNEIMYDLLLDQAWSPKPIDTETYFHDWVSARYGTKNVKSLYTGWELLRPTVFNNTNLTITAVPKSILELVPSISGLLGRTGHHPTTIHLQPSGHG
;
A
#
# COMPACT_ATOMS: atom_id res chain seq x y z
N MET A 1 16.30 -2.33 5.87
CA MET A 1 15.69 -3.46 5.13
C MET A 1 16.46 -4.76 5.38
N ALA A 2 17.62 -5.01 4.76
CA ALA A 2 18.32 -6.31 4.87
C ALA A 2 18.66 -6.73 6.32
N LEU A 3 19.10 -5.80 7.19
CA LEU A 3 19.36 -6.10 8.61
C LEU A 3 18.12 -6.58 9.39
N ARG A 4 16.92 -6.30 8.88
CA ARG A 4 15.64 -6.76 9.42
C ARG A 4 15.00 -7.85 8.53
N ALA A 5 15.81 -8.49 7.70
CA ALA A 5 15.42 -9.58 6.80
C ALA A 5 14.28 -9.29 5.82
N ILE A 6 14.04 -8.02 5.48
CA ILE A 6 13.12 -7.68 4.39
C ILE A 6 13.72 -8.20 3.08
N ASN A 7 12.99 -9.11 2.41
CA ASN A 7 13.40 -9.80 1.18
C ASN A 7 12.45 -9.57 -0.01
N LEU A 8 11.35 -8.84 0.19
CA LEU A 8 10.41 -8.42 -0.84
C LEU A 8 10.01 -6.96 -0.55
N ALA A 9 10.17 -6.06 -1.52
CA ALA A 9 9.87 -4.66 -1.29
C ALA A 9 9.44 -3.91 -2.57
N LEU A 10 8.55 -2.94 -2.40
CA LEU A 10 8.10 -2.03 -3.46
C LEU A 10 9.29 -1.21 -4.00
N ALA A 11 9.43 -1.15 -5.32
CA ALA A 11 10.47 -0.40 -6.01
C ALA A 11 9.84 0.49 -7.11
N TRP A 12 9.16 1.56 -6.67
CA TRP A 12 8.37 2.45 -7.54
C TRP A 12 9.12 3.69 -8.05
N ILE A 13 10.34 3.94 -7.57
CA ILE A 13 11.05 5.19 -7.87
C ILE A 13 11.26 5.31 -9.38
N GLY A 14 10.96 6.48 -9.94
CA GLY A 14 11.19 6.78 -11.35
C GLY A 14 10.21 6.14 -12.34
N VAL A 15 9.10 5.54 -11.91
CA VAL A 15 8.11 4.93 -12.80
C VAL A 15 7.53 5.94 -13.81
N GLU A 16 7.50 7.23 -13.48
CA GLU A 16 7.08 8.30 -14.39
C GLU A 16 7.86 8.27 -15.71
N LYS A 17 9.14 7.87 -15.70
CA LYS A 17 9.94 7.69 -16.93
C LYS A 17 9.30 6.67 -17.86
N ILE A 18 8.86 5.54 -17.31
CA ILE A 18 8.20 4.45 -18.05
C ILE A 18 6.87 4.94 -18.61
N PHE A 19 6.05 5.64 -17.82
CA PHE A 19 4.80 6.22 -18.32
C PHE A 19 5.04 7.19 -19.48
N ILE A 20 6.01 8.10 -19.35
CA ILE A 20 6.35 9.08 -20.40
C ILE A 20 6.77 8.36 -21.67
N GLU A 21 7.65 7.35 -21.58
CA GLU A 21 8.13 6.62 -22.74
C GLU A 21 7.02 5.81 -23.43
N VAL A 22 6.20 5.09 -22.64
CA VAL A 22 5.04 4.33 -23.15
C VAL A 22 4.07 5.25 -23.87
N PHE A 23 3.71 6.39 -23.25
CA PHE A 23 2.78 7.35 -23.84
C PHE A 23 3.34 8.06 -25.07
N THR A 24 4.64 8.37 -25.07
CA THR A 24 5.33 8.92 -26.24
C THR A 24 5.33 7.92 -27.39
N GLU A 25 5.59 6.64 -27.10
CA GLU A 25 5.66 5.58 -28.13
C GLU A 25 4.32 5.33 -28.82
N ILE A 26 3.21 5.42 -28.09
CA ILE A 26 1.86 5.35 -28.70
C ILE A 26 1.43 6.66 -29.38
N GLY A 27 2.27 7.69 -29.35
CA GLY A 27 2.12 8.92 -30.11
C GLY A 27 1.45 10.08 -29.37
N LEU A 28 1.35 10.06 -28.04
CA LEU A 28 0.97 11.23 -27.26
C LEU A 28 2.09 12.28 -27.27
N ASN A 29 1.73 13.56 -27.27
CA ASN A 29 2.69 14.65 -27.17
C ASN A 29 2.93 15.08 -25.71
N ALA A 30 3.96 15.90 -25.49
CA ALA A 30 4.41 16.29 -24.16
C ALA A 30 3.31 16.97 -23.31
N ASP A 31 2.49 17.84 -23.91
CA ASP A 31 1.44 18.55 -23.17
C ASP A 31 0.34 17.58 -22.69
N GLU A 32 0.06 16.54 -23.49
CA GLU A 32 -0.91 15.50 -23.16
C GLU A 32 -0.43 14.66 -21.99
N ILE A 33 0.85 14.26 -22.00
CA ILE A 33 1.47 13.48 -20.92
C ILE A 33 1.59 14.32 -19.63
N ASN A 34 2.01 15.58 -19.76
CA ASN A 34 2.15 16.50 -18.63
C ASN A 34 0.80 16.85 -17.98
N SER A 35 -0.32 16.69 -18.71
CA SER A 35 -1.66 16.87 -18.15
C SER A 35 -2.11 15.71 -17.25
N PHE A 36 -1.38 14.58 -17.26
CA PHE A 36 -1.70 13.39 -16.48
C PHE A 36 -0.79 13.23 -15.26
N ILE A 37 0.52 13.43 -15.42
CA ILE A 37 1.50 13.21 -14.35
C ILE A 37 1.39 14.30 -13.28
N SER A 38 1.30 13.88 -12.01
CA SER A 38 1.20 14.80 -10.88
C SER A 38 2.54 15.38 -10.42
N GLY A 39 2.52 16.28 -9.44
CA GLY A 39 3.75 16.76 -8.79
C GLY A 39 4.38 15.68 -7.90
N PRO A 40 5.71 15.73 -7.63
CA PRO A 40 6.42 14.67 -6.90
C PRO A 40 5.82 14.25 -5.55
N ALA A 41 5.25 15.18 -4.79
CA ALA A 41 4.64 14.91 -3.49
C ALA A 41 3.29 14.15 -3.57
N PHE A 42 2.74 14.00 -4.77
CA PHE A 42 1.40 13.47 -5.01
C PHE A 42 1.40 12.21 -5.90
N LEU A 43 2.59 11.65 -6.18
CA LEU A 43 2.75 10.53 -7.10
C LEU A 43 2.02 9.26 -6.64
N ALA A 44 2.00 8.97 -5.34
CA ALA A 44 1.31 7.79 -4.80
C ALA A 44 -0.17 7.75 -5.24
N TRP A 45 -0.92 8.83 -5.01
CA TRP A 45 -2.33 8.92 -5.41
C TRP A 45 -2.54 9.05 -6.92
N ASN A 46 -1.55 9.56 -7.66
CA ASN A 46 -1.61 9.56 -9.13
C ASN A 46 -1.45 8.16 -9.71
N HIS A 47 -0.54 7.37 -9.16
CA HIS A 47 -0.32 5.99 -9.57
C HIS A 47 -1.52 5.08 -9.30
N PHE A 48 -2.29 5.39 -8.27
CA PHE A 48 -3.55 4.70 -7.93
C PHE A 48 -4.78 5.27 -8.64
N GLY A 49 -4.61 6.29 -9.49
CA GLY A 49 -5.67 6.91 -10.27
C GLY A 49 -6.73 7.61 -9.42
N ASN A 50 -6.34 8.10 -8.24
CA ASN A 50 -7.21 8.93 -7.40
C ASN A 50 -7.15 10.40 -7.87
N ILE A 51 -5.98 10.84 -8.33
CA ILE A 51 -5.72 12.20 -8.81
C ILE A 51 -4.86 12.18 -10.08
N GLN A 52 -4.92 13.27 -10.84
CA GLN A 52 -4.11 13.47 -12.04
C GLN A 52 -3.71 14.93 -12.20
N GLY A 53 -2.82 15.17 -13.16
CA GLY A 53 -2.42 16.48 -13.62
C GLY A 53 -1.49 17.20 -12.66
N SER A 54 -0.88 18.28 -13.16
CA SER A 54 0.17 19.01 -12.46
C SER A 54 -0.38 20.22 -11.68
N TRP A 55 0.04 20.37 -10.43
CA TRP A 55 -0.56 21.31 -9.47
C TRP A 55 0.33 22.55 -9.35
N GLY A 56 0.24 23.43 -10.34
CA GLY A 56 1.06 24.65 -10.39
C GLY A 56 2.32 24.55 -11.26
N GLY A 57 2.49 23.49 -12.05
CA GLY A 57 3.57 23.36 -13.04
C GLY A 57 3.88 21.91 -13.39
N SER A 58 4.35 21.66 -14.62
CA SER A 58 4.68 20.32 -15.09
C SER A 58 5.85 19.70 -14.34
N MET A 59 5.88 18.37 -14.27
CA MET A 59 7.01 17.65 -13.70
C MET A 59 8.29 17.95 -14.49
N PRO A 60 9.37 18.45 -13.86
CA PRO A 60 10.61 18.73 -14.56
C PRO A 60 11.24 17.44 -15.11
N GLN A 61 11.68 17.45 -16.37
CA GLN A 61 12.39 16.31 -16.96
C GLN A 61 13.63 15.90 -16.14
N SER A 62 14.32 16.88 -15.54
CA SER A 62 15.47 16.62 -14.67
C SER A 62 15.10 15.82 -13.42
N TRP A 63 13.88 15.99 -12.88
CA TRP A 63 13.37 15.15 -11.79
C TRP A 63 13.19 13.73 -12.29
N VAL A 64 12.45 13.54 -13.39
CA VAL A 64 12.19 12.23 -14.01
C VAL A 64 13.49 11.45 -14.25
N ASP A 65 14.47 12.08 -14.90
CA ASP A 65 15.75 11.43 -15.19
C ASP A 65 16.52 11.10 -13.89
N SER A 66 16.52 12.00 -12.90
CA SER A 66 17.17 11.74 -11.61
C SER A 66 16.54 10.59 -10.82
N GLN A 67 15.21 10.43 -10.88
CA GLN A 67 14.52 9.34 -10.21
C GLN A 67 14.77 8.01 -10.94
N SER A 68 14.81 8.02 -12.27
CA SER A 68 15.19 6.85 -13.06
C SER A 68 16.62 6.38 -12.75
N ASP A 69 17.58 7.30 -12.67
CA ASP A 69 18.96 7.00 -12.26
C ASP A 69 19.05 6.47 -10.82
N LEU A 70 18.20 6.97 -9.92
CA LEU A 70 18.13 6.51 -8.54
C LEU A 70 17.58 5.08 -8.45
N GLN A 71 16.55 4.77 -9.23
CA GLN A 71 15.94 3.44 -9.27
C GLN A 71 16.93 2.37 -9.70
N LEU A 72 17.77 2.64 -10.72
CA LEU A 72 18.83 1.71 -11.13
C LEU A 72 19.76 1.37 -9.94
N LYS A 73 20.18 2.38 -9.17
CA LYS A 73 21.02 2.16 -7.97
C LYS A 73 20.29 1.40 -6.86
N ILE A 74 18.98 1.63 -6.71
CA ILE A 74 18.15 0.91 -5.74
C ILE A 74 18.08 -0.56 -6.14
N LEU A 75 17.77 -0.87 -7.39
CA LEU A 75 17.65 -2.24 -7.90
C LEU A 75 18.98 -3.00 -7.80
N ASP A 76 20.10 -2.37 -8.18
CA ASP A 76 21.44 -2.96 -8.01
C ASP A 76 21.69 -3.34 -6.54
N ARG A 77 21.35 -2.45 -5.59
CA ARG A 77 21.52 -2.71 -4.16
C ARG A 77 20.53 -3.76 -3.64
N MET A 78 19.32 -3.83 -4.18
CA MET A 78 18.34 -4.86 -3.84
C MET A 78 18.86 -6.25 -4.27
N GLU A 79 19.38 -6.38 -5.48
CA GLU A 79 20.01 -7.60 -5.98
C GLU A 79 21.20 -8.02 -5.10
N GLU A 80 22.13 -7.10 -4.81
CA GLU A 80 23.29 -7.34 -3.94
C GLU A 80 22.91 -7.92 -2.56
N LEU A 81 21.74 -7.51 -2.05
CA LEU A 81 21.24 -7.89 -0.72
C LEU A 81 20.25 -9.07 -0.77
N GLY A 82 19.93 -9.60 -1.94
CA GLY A 82 18.94 -10.66 -2.11
C GLY A 82 17.50 -10.21 -1.80
N ILE A 83 17.17 -8.95 -2.05
CA ILE A 83 15.83 -8.39 -1.91
C ILE A 83 15.16 -8.40 -3.29
N THR A 84 14.03 -9.09 -3.41
CA THR A 84 13.24 -9.10 -4.63
C THR A 84 12.44 -7.79 -4.75
N PRO A 85 12.60 -7.02 -5.85
CA PRO A 85 11.79 -5.84 -6.07
C PRO A 85 10.37 -6.23 -6.51
N ILE A 86 9.37 -5.52 -6.01
CA ILE A 86 8.03 -5.49 -6.59
C ILE A 86 7.97 -4.25 -7.47
N LEU A 87 7.91 -4.46 -8.79
CA LEU A 87 7.84 -3.38 -9.77
C LEU A 87 6.39 -3.05 -10.14
N PRO A 88 6.08 -1.80 -10.51
CA PRO A 88 4.75 -1.45 -10.98
C PRO A 88 4.42 -2.12 -12.31
N ALA A 89 3.18 -2.54 -12.47
CA ALA A 89 2.57 -2.91 -13.75
C ALA A 89 1.60 -1.80 -14.19
N PHE A 90 1.17 -1.80 -15.46
CA PHE A 90 0.28 -0.77 -15.98
C PHE A 90 -1.14 -0.86 -15.37
N PRO A 91 -1.58 0.12 -14.55
CA PRO A 91 -2.86 0.05 -13.84
C PRO A 91 -4.07 0.42 -14.72
N GLY A 92 -3.85 0.76 -15.98
CA GLY A 92 -4.91 1.17 -16.92
C GLY A 92 -5.16 2.67 -16.99
N PHE A 93 -4.66 3.47 -16.04
CA PHE A 93 -4.83 4.92 -16.04
C PHE A 93 -4.08 5.59 -17.18
N VAL A 94 -4.73 6.54 -17.85
CA VAL A 94 -4.25 7.19 -19.07
C VAL A 94 -4.63 8.67 -19.12
N PRO A 95 -3.88 9.50 -19.87
CA PRO A 95 -4.29 10.87 -20.17
C PRO A 95 -5.69 10.93 -20.79
N ARG A 96 -6.48 11.93 -20.40
CA ARG A 96 -7.89 12.12 -20.84
C ARG A 96 -8.07 12.15 -22.37
N ASN A 97 -7.03 12.51 -23.10
CA ASN A 97 -6.99 12.65 -24.55
C ASN A 97 -6.37 11.45 -25.29
N ILE A 98 -6.23 10.31 -24.62
CA ILE A 98 -5.79 9.05 -25.23
C ILE A 98 -6.58 8.67 -26.50
N SER A 99 -7.84 9.10 -26.61
CA SER A 99 -8.69 8.86 -27.77
C SER A 99 -8.17 9.54 -29.05
N ARG A 100 -7.27 10.53 -28.96
CA ARG A 100 -6.61 11.10 -30.14
C ARG A 100 -5.74 10.07 -30.87
N VAL A 101 -5.05 9.20 -30.11
CA VAL A 101 -4.20 8.13 -30.67
C VAL A 101 -4.94 6.81 -30.79
N PHE A 102 -5.95 6.58 -29.95
CA PHE A 102 -6.83 5.40 -30.02
C PHE A 102 -8.33 5.81 -30.07
N PRO A 103 -8.87 6.18 -31.25
CA PRO A 103 -10.23 6.74 -31.35
C PRO A 103 -11.37 5.88 -30.78
N ASP A 104 -11.28 4.55 -30.94
CA ASP A 104 -12.34 3.62 -30.52
C ASP A 104 -12.02 2.91 -29.20
N ILE A 105 -11.25 3.55 -28.32
CA ILE A 105 -10.83 2.95 -27.05
C ILE A 105 -11.96 2.96 -26.02
N SER A 106 -12.15 1.82 -25.37
CA SER A 106 -13.13 1.67 -24.29
C SER A 106 -12.54 2.26 -23.01
N LEU A 107 -13.06 3.42 -22.63
CA LEU A 107 -12.62 4.16 -21.46
C LEU A 107 -13.69 4.16 -20.39
N SER A 108 -13.23 4.40 -19.17
CA SER A 108 -14.06 4.68 -18.02
C SER A 108 -13.34 5.69 -17.13
N THR A 109 -14.08 6.22 -16.17
CA THR A 109 -13.61 7.32 -15.33
C THR A 109 -13.78 6.93 -13.87
N SER A 110 -12.73 7.11 -13.07
CA SER A 110 -12.81 6.97 -11.63
C SER A 110 -13.82 7.97 -11.04
N PRO A 111 -14.46 7.66 -9.91
CA PRO A 111 -15.17 8.67 -9.12
C PRO A 111 -14.26 9.84 -8.74
N LEU A 112 -14.84 11.00 -8.42
CA LEU A 112 -14.07 12.10 -7.84
C LEU A 112 -13.61 11.69 -6.43
N TRP A 113 -12.30 11.75 -6.20
CA TRP A 113 -11.68 11.39 -4.93
C TRP A 113 -11.54 12.61 -4.02
N SER A 114 -11.88 12.46 -2.73
CA SER A 114 -11.66 13.47 -1.66
C SER A 114 -12.11 14.93 -1.99
N ASN A 115 -13.17 15.10 -2.79
CA ASN A 115 -13.66 16.39 -3.28
C ASN A 115 -12.67 17.18 -4.15
N PHE A 116 -11.66 16.53 -4.73
CA PHE A 116 -10.84 17.14 -5.75
C PHE A 116 -11.69 17.52 -6.97
N PRO A 117 -11.42 18.66 -7.60
CA PRO A 117 -12.14 19.07 -8.78
C PRO A 117 -11.79 18.14 -9.96
N THR A 118 -12.65 18.07 -10.97
CA THR A 118 -12.49 17.16 -12.12
C THR A 118 -11.15 17.33 -12.84
N GLU A 119 -10.56 18.53 -12.81
CA GLU A 119 -9.26 18.78 -13.42
C GLU A 119 -8.12 18.02 -12.72
N LEU A 120 -8.29 17.66 -11.45
CA LEU A 120 -7.27 17.02 -10.60
C LEU A 120 -7.66 15.61 -10.12
N SER A 121 -8.83 15.10 -10.49
CA SER A 121 -9.31 13.76 -10.16
C SER A 121 -10.22 13.23 -11.28
N GLY A 122 -11.00 12.18 -11.01
CA GLY A 122 -11.81 11.51 -12.02
C GLY A 122 -10.93 11.02 -13.17
N ASP A 123 -9.94 10.22 -12.81
CA ASP A 123 -8.92 9.70 -13.72
C ASP A 123 -9.56 8.82 -14.79
N THR A 124 -9.07 8.97 -16.01
CA THR A 124 -9.50 8.12 -17.12
C THR A 124 -8.70 6.84 -17.10
N TYR A 125 -9.36 5.70 -17.24
CA TYR A 125 -8.70 4.41 -17.38
C TYR A 125 -9.27 3.60 -18.54
N ILE A 126 -8.43 2.75 -19.10
CA ILE A 126 -8.80 1.79 -20.12
C ILE A 126 -9.53 0.63 -19.44
N ASN A 127 -10.70 0.28 -19.96
CA ASN A 127 -11.42 -0.90 -19.51
C ASN A 127 -10.56 -2.15 -19.74
N PRO A 128 -10.37 -3.04 -18.75
CA PRO A 128 -9.56 -4.26 -18.93
C PRO A 128 -10.06 -5.20 -20.05
N PHE A 129 -11.31 -5.04 -20.48
CA PHE A 129 -11.92 -5.74 -21.62
C PHE A 129 -11.38 -5.29 -22.98
N ASP A 130 -10.73 -4.14 -23.03
CA ASP A 130 -10.21 -3.55 -24.24
C ASP A 130 -8.85 -4.19 -24.61
N PRO A 131 -8.63 -4.66 -25.86
CA PRO A 131 -7.35 -5.22 -26.28
C PRO A 131 -6.14 -4.30 -26.07
N ARG A 132 -6.36 -2.98 -26.07
CA ARG A 132 -5.29 -1.98 -25.83
C ARG A 132 -4.80 -1.98 -24.39
N PHE A 133 -5.58 -2.48 -23.43
CA PHE A 133 -5.11 -2.70 -22.06
C PHE A 133 -3.95 -3.70 -22.05
N ALA A 134 -4.12 -4.87 -22.68
CA ALA A 134 -3.06 -5.87 -22.80
C ALA A 134 -1.86 -5.39 -23.64
N GLN A 135 -2.11 -4.62 -24.70
CA GLN A 135 -1.05 -4.00 -25.50
C GLN A 135 -0.16 -3.09 -24.65
N LEU A 136 -0.77 -2.18 -23.88
CA LEU A 136 -0.04 -1.25 -23.03
C LEU A 136 0.61 -1.94 -21.83
N GLN A 137 -0.04 -2.94 -21.25
CA GLN A 137 0.55 -3.78 -20.21
C GLN A 137 1.87 -4.41 -20.68
N LYS A 138 1.88 -4.99 -21.88
CA LYS A 138 3.07 -5.57 -22.49
C LYS A 138 4.14 -4.51 -22.77
N LEU A 139 3.75 -3.36 -23.33
CA LEU A 139 4.69 -2.29 -23.63
C LEU A 139 5.34 -1.74 -22.35
N PHE A 140 4.55 -1.51 -21.29
CA PHE A 140 5.01 -1.00 -20.00
C PHE A 140 6.00 -1.93 -19.32
N ILE A 141 5.70 -3.23 -19.27
CA ILE A 141 6.63 -4.23 -18.71
C ILE A 141 7.88 -4.37 -19.60
N SER A 142 7.74 -4.35 -20.92
CA SER A 142 8.89 -4.44 -21.84
C SER A 142 9.85 -3.26 -21.67
N LYS A 143 9.34 -2.04 -21.46
CA LYS A 143 10.17 -0.85 -21.18
C LYS A 143 10.93 -0.97 -19.86
N GLN A 144 10.28 -1.49 -18.82
CA GLN A 144 10.97 -1.76 -17.56
C GLN A 144 12.02 -2.84 -17.71
N GLN A 145 11.75 -3.92 -18.45
CA GLN A 145 12.74 -4.97 -18.71
C GLN A 145 13.91 -4.49 -19.58
N GLU A 146 13.67 -3.59 -20.52
CA GLU A 146 14.72 -2.94 -21.31
C GLU A 146 15.63 -2.07 -20.43
N LEU A 147 15.05 -1.32 -19.50
CA LEU A 147 15.78 -0.40 -18.64
C LEU A 147 16.47 -1.09 -17.45
N TYR A 148 15.78 -2.01 -16.80
CA TYR A 148 16.20 -2.62 -15.53
C TYR A 148 16.71 -4.06 -15.69
N GLY A 149 16.43 -4.72 -16.81
CA GLY A 149 16.62 -6.17 -16.96
C GLY A 149 15.50 -6.99 -16.29
N ASN A 150 15.65 -8.32 -16.29
CA ASN A 150 14.67 -9.22 -15.71
C ASN A 150 14.93 -9.43 -14.20
N VAL A 151 14.60 -8.42 -13.39
CA VAL A 151 14.92 -8.38 -11.95
C VAL A 151 13.83 -8.97 -11.05
N THR A 152 12.62 -9.21 -11.57
CA THR A 152 11.48 -9.73 -10.79
C THR A 152 10.38 -10.29 -11.68
N ASN A 153 9.53 -11.11 -11.08
CA ASN A 153 8.20 -11.47 -11.61
C ASN A 153 7.07 -10.97 -10.69
N PHE A 154 7.37 -10.15 -9.67
CA PHE A 154 6.38 -9.57 -8.76
C PHE A 154 5.96 -8.20 -9.26
N TRP A 155 4.70 -8.08 -9.65
CA TRP A 155 4.14 -6.89 -10.26
C TRP A 155 2.99 -6.34 -9.44
N THR A 156 3.04 -5.07 -9.08
CA THR A 156 1.94 -4.39 -8.38
C THR A 156 1.06 -3.60 -9.34
N LEU A 157 -0.25 -3.79 -9.22
CA LEU A 157 -1.27 -3.20 -10.08
C LEU A 157 -2.55 -3.03 -9.25
N ASP A 158 -2.91 -1.80 -8.91
CA ASP A 158 -4.09 -1.50 -8.09
C ASP A 158 -4.97 -0.44 -8.80
N GLN A 159 -6.05 -0.88 -9.44
CA GLN A 159 -6.97 0.00 -10.18
C GLN A 159 -8.09 0.59 -9.29
N PHE A 160 -8.44 -0.09 -8.20
CA PHE A 160 -9.62 0.22 -7.38
C PHE A 160 -9.26 0.63 -5.95
N ASN A 161 -8.04 1.14 -5.74
CA ASN A 161 -7.64 1.72 -4.46
C ASN A 161 -8.45 2.99 -4.21
N GLU A 162 -9.41 2.93 -3.28
CA GLU A 162 -10.37 4.00 -2.98
C GLU A 162 -11.17 4.51 -4.20
N ASN A 163 -11.28 3.65 -5.22
CA ASN A 163 -12.02 3.89 -6.44
C ASN A 163 -13.00 2.73 -6.65
N GLN A 164 -14.27 3.02 -6.89
CA GLN A 164 -15.25 1.96 -7.16
C GLN A 164 -15.16 1.47 -8.61
N PRO A 165 -15.21 0.15 -8.86
CA PRO A 165 -15.47 -0.39 -10.20
C PRO A 165 -16.81 0.10 -10.76
N LEU A 166 -16.99 0.04 -12.09
CA LEU A 166 -18.23 0.52 -12.75
C LEU A 166 -19.48 -0.24 -12.32
N SER A 167 -19.33 -1.51 -11.94
CA SER A 167 -20.42 -2.34 -11.45
C SER A 167 -19.95 -3.22 -10.31
N GLY A 168 -20.86 -3.47 -9.36
CA GLY A 168 -20.69 -4.47 -8.30
C GLY A 168 -21.27 -5.84 -8.66
N ASP A 169 -21.65 -6.06 -9.93
CA ASP A 169 -22.10 -7.36 -10.42
C ASP A 169 -20.96 -8.37 -10.37
N LEU A 170 -21.22 -9.55 -9.81
CA LEU A 170 -20.21 -10.59 -9.61
C LEU A 170 -19.49 -10.95 -10.92
N GLY A 171 -20.25 -11.25 -11.98
CA GLY A 171 -19.67 -11.56 -13.29
C GLY A 171 -18.84 -10.42 -13.89
N TYR A 172 -19.17 -9.16 -13.60
CA TYR A 172 -18.35 -8.03 -14.03
C TYR A 172 -17.01 -8.01 -13.28
N LEU A 173 -17.04 -8.10 -11.94
CA LEU A 173 -15.85 -8.07 -11.09
C LEU A 173 -14.90 -9.24 -11.40
N GLN A 174 -15.44 -10.45 -11.58
CA GLN A 174 -14.65 -11.62 -11.97
C GLN A 174 -13.94 -11.42 -13.32
N ASN A 175 -14.63 -10.85 -14.31
CA ASN A 175 -14.03 -10.65 -15.62
C ASN A 175 -13.03 -9.50 -15.65
N VAL A 176 -13.23 -8.45 -14.83
CA VAL A 176 -12.26 -7.36 -14.67
C VAL A 176 -10.91 -7.89 -14.18
N SER A 177 -10.91 -8.66 -13.08
CA SER A 177 -9.67 -9.22 -12.55
C SER A 177 -9.10 -10.31 -13.46
N HIS A 178 -9.94 -11.12 -14.11
CA HIS A 178 -9.49 -12.14 -15.06
C HIS A 178 -8.76 -11.53 -16.27
N ASN A 179 -9.31 -10.46 -16.86
CA ASN A 179 -8.68 -9.78 -17.98
C ASN A 179 -7.40 -9.05 -17.57
N THR A 180 -7.39 -8.46 -16.37
CA THR A 180 -6.19 -7.83 -15.80
C THR A 180 -5.06 -8.85 -15.60
N TRP A 181 -5.37 -9.99 -14.98
CA TRP A 181 -4.44 -11.10 -14.82
C TRP A 181 -3.96 -11.64 -16.18
N THR A 182 -4.86 -11.86 -17.13
CA THR A 182 -4.49 -12.35 -18.47
C THR A 182 -3.55 -11.39 -19.19
N ALA A 183 -3.81 -10.07 -19.12
CA ALA A 183 -2.94 -9.05 -19.69
C ALA A 183 -1.55 -9.06 -19.02
N LEU A 184 -1.49 -9.22 -17.70
CA LEU A 184 -0.24 -9.33 -16.95
C LEU A 184 0.54 -10.59 -17.36
N LYS A 185 -0.11 -11.77 -17.40
CA LYS A 185 0.52 -13.03 -17.83
C LYS A 185 0.97 -13.01 -19.30
N ALA A 186 0.31 -12.24 -20.15
CA ALA A 186 0.71 -12.06 -21.54
C ALA A 186 1.99 -11.21 -21.69
N ALA A 187 2.28 -10.35 -20.72
CA ALA A 187 3.50 -9.56 -20.66
C ALA A 187 4.64 -10.33 -19.98
N ASP A 188 4.34 -11.07 -18.92
CA ASP A 188 5.27 -11.94 -18.19
C ASP A 188 4.56 -13.25 -17.78
N PRO A 189 4.88 -14.39 -18.44
CA PRO A 189 4.26 -15.68 -18.14
C PRO A 189 4.46 -16.19 -16.71
N ASP A 190 5.45 -15.68 -15.97
CA ASP A 190 5.74 -16.06 -14.59
C ASP A 190 5.24 -15.00 -13.59
N ALA A 191 4.51 -13.99 -14.06
CA ALA A 191 4.06 -12.87 -13.23
C ALA A 191 3.20 -13.33 -12.04
N VAL A 192 3.49 -12.73 -10.89
CA VAL A 192 2.71 -12.73 -9.66
C VAL A 192 2.13 -11.33 -9.47
N TRP A 193 0.80 -11.23 -9.46
CA TRP A 193 0.10 -9.99 -9.17
C TRP A 193 0.10 -9.71 -7.67
N VAL A 194 0.89 -8.74 -7.24
CA VAL A 194 0.89 -8.21 -5.87
C VAL A 194 -0.19 -7.14 -5.75
N MET A 195 -1.22 -7.38 -4.95
CA MET A 195 -2.38 -6.48 -4.84
C MET A 195 -2.62 -6.07 -3.39
N GLN A 196 -2.95 -4.81 -3.19
CA GLN A 196 -3.33 -4.27 -1.89
C GLN A 196 -4.78 -4.64 -1.59
N ALA A 197 -5.03 -5.35 -0.48
CA ALA A 197 -6.38 -5.67 -0.04
C ALA A 197 -7.10 -4.49 0.64
N TRP A 198 -6.50 -3.29 0.64
CA TRP A 198 -7.05 -2.07 1.26
C TRP A 198 -8.46 -1.75 0.75
N LEU A 199 -8.69 -1.91 -0.55
CA LEU A 199 -9.99 -1.63 -1.17
C LEU A 199 -11.15 -2.40 -0.50
N PHE A 200 -10.90 -3.60 0.01
CA PHE A 200 -11.89 -4.38 0.75
C PHE A 200 -12.25 -3.73 2.09
N SER A 201 -11.28 -3.11 2.76
CA SER A 201 -11.48 -2.38 4.02
C SER A 201 -12.05 -0.97 3.80
N SER A 202 -11.47 -0.21 2.88
CA SER A 202 -11.77 1.21 2.67
C SER A 202 -13.20 1.46 2.21
N ASP A 203 -13.77 0.52 1.45
CA ASP A 203 -15.16 0.54 1.01
C ASP A 203 -15.84 -0.81 1.27
N SER A 204 -15.92 -1.18 2.55
CA SER A 204 -16.57 -2.43 2.99
C SER A 204 -18.08 -2.47 2.67
N ALA A 205 -18.69 -1.31 2.38
CA ALA A 205 -20.08 -1.23 1.95
C ALA A 205 -20.25 -1.73 0.50
N PHE A 206 -19.31 -1.40 -0.38
CA PHE A 206 -19.25 -1.97 -1.72
C PHE A 206 -18.70 -3.40 -1.69
N TRP A 207 -17.57 -3.66 -1.02
CA TRP A 207 -16.88 -4.96 -1.06
C TRP A 207 -17.45 -5.98 -0.06
N SER A 208 -18.62 -6.53 -0.39
CA SER A 208 -19.19 -7.70 0.28
C SER A 208 -18.36 -8.96 0.03
N ASN A 209 -18.51 -9.98 0.88
CA ASN A 209 -17.76 -11.23 0.73
C ASN A 209 -17.95 -11.89 -0.64
N ASP A 210 -19.18 -11.91 -1.19
CA ASP A 210 -19.46 -12.46 -2.53
C ASP A 210 -18.71 -11.68 -3.63
N ARG A 211 -18.62 -10.35 -3.51
CA ARG A 211 -17.91 -9.50 -4.48
C ARG A 211 -16.39 -9.72 -4.40
N ILE A 212 -15.86 -9.86 -3.19
CA ILE A 212 -14.44 -10.18 -2.99
C ILE A 212 -14.13 -11.56 -3.56
N GLU A 213 -14.93 -12.58 -3.23
CA GLU A 213 -14.75 -13.94 -3.75
C GLU A 213 -14.80 -13.95 -5.28
N SER A 214 -15.76 -13.25 -5.86
CA SER A 214 -15.91 -13.17 -7.31
C SER A 214 -14.74 -12.45 -7.98
N PHE A 215 -14.28 -11.33 -7.43
CA PHE A 215 -13.12 -10.59 -7.93
C PHE A 215 -11.85 -11.42 -7.82
N LEU A 216 -11.55 -12.02 -6.67
CA LEU A 216 -10.37 -12.88 -6.50
C LEU A 216 -10.48 -14.16 -7.34
N GLY A 217 -11.70 -14.67 -7.56
CA GLY A 217 -11.99 -15.83 -8.40
C GLY A 217 -11.74 -15.62 -9.90
N GLY A 218 -11.46 -14.40 -10.36
CA GLY A 218 -11.01 -14.14 -11.73
C GLY A 218 -9.56 -14.60 -11.99
N ILE A 219 -8.79 -14.85 -10.94
CA ILE A 219 -7.42 -15.38 -11.02
C ILE A 219 -7.46 -16.88 -10.70
N PRO A 220 -7.43 -17.78 -11.71
CA PRO A 220 -7.66 -19.21 -11.50
C PRO A 220 -6.47 -19.93 -10.83
N VAL A 221 -5.27 -19.37 -10.94
CA VAL A 221 -4.04 -19.94 -10.35
C VAL A 221 -3.71 -19.16 -9.09
N ASN A 222 -3.84 -19.78 -7.92
CA ASN A 222 -3.62 -19.07 -6.65
C ASN A 222 -2.21 -18.50 -6.51
N SER A 223 -1.17 -19.18 -7.00
CA SER A 223 0.22 -18.71 -6.95
C SER A 223 0.53 -17.54 -7.89
N ASP A 224 -0.36 -17.19 -8.81
CA ASP A 224 -0.20 -16.01 -9.67
C ASP A 224 -0.63 -14.71 -8.96
N MET A 225 -0.99 -14.77 -7.68
CA MET A 225 -1.39 -13.62 -6.89
C MET A 225 -0.77 -13.64 -5.50
N LEU A 226 -0.44 -12.46 -4.99
CA LEU A 226 0.00 -12.24 -3.61
C LEU A 226 -0.78 -11.06 -3.04
N LEU A 227 -1.58 -11.30 -2.01
CA LEU A 227 -2.38 -10.25 -1.38
C LEU A 227 -1.64 -9.63 -0.20
N LEU A 228 -1.65 -8.31 -0.13
CA LEU A 228 -1.21 -7.57 1.06
C LEU A 228 -2.46 -7.27 1.89
N ASP A 229 -2.66 -7.98 3.01
CA ASP A 229 -3.70 -7.62 3.99
C ASP A 229 -3.22 -6.37 4.72
N LEU A 230 -3.46 -5.21 4.10
CA LEU A 230 -2.68 -3.99 4.27
C LEU A 230 -2.75 -3.43 5.70
N PHE A 231 -3.83 -3.74 6.43
CA PHE A 231 -4.13 -3.21 7.76
C PHE A 231 -4.54 -4.31 8.74
N ALA A 232 -3.77 -5.41 8.74
CA ALA A 232 -4.16 -6.64 9.43
C ALA A 232 -4.14 -6.54 10.96
N GLU A 233 -3.43 -5.56 11.52
CA GLU A 233 -3.41 -5.29 12.95
C GLU A 233 -4.75 -4.73 13.45
N SER A 234 -5.48 -3.95 12.64
CA SER A 234 -6.73 -3.30 13.08
C SER A 234 -7.96 -3.75 12.33
N ALA A 235 -7.85 -3.99 11.02
CA ALA A 235 -8.96 -4.36 10.14
C ALA A 235 -8.57 -5.54 9.22
N PRO A 236 -8.25 -6.72 9.79
CA PRO A 236 -7.84 -7.89 9.01
C PRO A 236 -8.92 -8.38 8.05
N GLN A 237 -8.60 -8.43 6.77
CA GLN A 237 -9.51 -8.91 5.73
C GLN A 237 -9.46 -10.44 5.59
N TRP A 238 -8.35 -11.08 5.96
CA TRP A 238 -8.18 -12.54 5.88
C TRP A 238 -9.26 -13.31 6.65
N LEU A 239 -9.75 -12.77 7.77
CA LEU A 239 -10.78 -13.41 8.61
C LEU A 239 -12.11 -13.59 7.87
N ARG A 240 -12.59 -12.53 7.21
CA ARG A 240 -13.90 -12.54 6.55
C ARG A 240 -13.87 -13.13 5.13
N THR A 241 -12.68 -13.27 4.56
CA THR A 241 -12.45 -13.82 3.22
C THR A 241 -11.99 -15.28 3.25
N ASN A 242 -12.09 -15.94 4.41
CA ASN A 242 -11.63 -17.32 4.62
C ASN A 242 -10.19 -17.51 4.12
N SER A 243 -9.28 -16.66 4.59
CA SER A 243 -7.89 -16.62 4.17
C SER A 243 -7.73 -16.35 2.66
N PHE A 244 -8.44 -15.32 2.18
CA PHE A 244 -8.49 -14.93 0.77
C PHE A 244 -8.74 -16.09 -0.18
N TYR A 245 -9.65 -16.99 0.21
CA TYR A 245 -10.06 -18.16 -0.59
C TYR A 245 -8.87 -19.02 -1.05
N GLY A 246 -7.83 -19.11 -0.21
CA GLY A 246 -6.64 -19.93 -0.43
C GLY A 246 -5.54 -19.27 -1.27
N LYS A 247 -5.68 -17.99 -1.64
CA LYS A 247 -4.60 -17.23 -2.29
C LYS A 247 -3.50 -16.89 -1.27
N PRO A 248 -2.22 -16.89 -1.68
CA PRO A 248 -1.11 -16.42 -0.85
C PRO A 248 -1.32 -14.97 -0.40
N TRP A 249 -1.03 -14.70 0.86
CA TRP A 249 -1.13 -13.34 1.40
C TRP A 249 -0.09 -13.05 2.48
N ILE A 250 0.18 -11.76 2.70
CA ILE A 250 1.09 -11.22 3.71
C ILE A 250 0.28 -10.47 4.75
N TRP A 251 0.50 -10.77 6.02
CA TRP A 251 -0.04 -10.01 7.15
C TRP A 251 0.76 -8.72 7.28
N CYS A 252 0.12 -7.56 7.06
CA CYS A 252 0.80 -6.28 7.08
C CYS A 252 0.38 -5.42 8.27
N GLU A 253 1.35 -4.71 8.85
CA GLU A 253 1.10 -3.61 9.79
C GLU A 253 1.15 -2.28 9.04
N LEU A 254 0.01 -1.59 8.99
CA LEU A 254 -0.09 -0.24 8.43
C LEU A 254 0.46 0.78 9.43
N HIS A 255 -0.08 0.75 10.65
CA HIS A 255 0.28 1.57 11.82
C HIS A 255 0.15 3.09 11.63
N ASP A 256 0.90 3.68 10.69
CA ASP A 256 0.91 5.12 10.42
C ASP A 256 0.07 5.49 9.20
N TYR A 257 -0.66 6.60 9.35
CA TYR A 257 -1.43 7.26 8.30
C TYR A 257 -0.90 8.68 8.11
N GLY A 258 -0.55 9.07 6.89
CA GLY A 258 -0.13 10.42 6.51
C GLY A 258 1.16 10.94 7.17
N GLY A 259 1.98 10.10 7.80
CA GLY A 259 3.15 10.53 8.57
C GLY A 259 2.78 11.25 9.87
N ASN A 260 1.66 10.88 10.49
CA ASN A 260 1.13 11.58 11.65
C ASN A 260 1.91 11.24 12.91
N MET A 261 2.49 12.25 13.56
CA MET A 261 3.31 12.04 14.74
C MET A 261 2.49 11.83 16.02
N GLY A 262 2.92 10.87 16.83
CA GLY A 262 2.39 10.61 18.17
C GLY A 262 2.79 9.22 18.64
N LEU A 263 2.68 8.94 19.94
CA LEU A 263 2.96 7.60 20.48
C LEU A 263 1.72 6.73 20.30
N TYR A 264 1.87 5.64 19.55
CA TYR A 264 0.80 4.70 19.25
C TYR A 264 1.37 3.32 18.97
N GLY A 265 0.56 2.29 19.22
CA GLY A 265 0.87 0.92 18.85
C GLY A 265 -0.24 -0.03 19.28
N GLN A 266 -0.23 -1.23 18.72
CA GLN A 266 -1.14 -2.32 19.07
C GLN A 266 -0.33 -3.61 19.29
N ILE A 267 0.50 -3.60 20.34
CA ILE A 267 1.41 -4.71 20.67
C ILE A 267 0.73 -6.08 20.63
N GLU A 268 -0.45 -6.23 21.25
CA GLU A 268 -1.16 -7.52 21.26
C GLU A 268 -1.58 -7.95 19.85
N ASN A 269 -1.97 -7.01 19.00
CA ASN A 269 -2.38 -7.33 17.63
C ASN A 269 -1.17 -7.75 16.78
N VAL A 270 -0.04 -7.06 16.94
CA VAL A 270 1.21 -7.37 16.23
C VAL A 270 1.84 -8.67 16.70
N THR A 271 1.66 -9.07 17.97
CA THR A 271 2.32 -10.27 18.54
C THR A 271 1.41 -11.49 18.66
N ILE A 272 0.19 -11.33 19.16
CA ILE A 272 -0.75 -12.43 19.40
C ILE A 272 -1.58 -12.71 18.15
N ASN A 273 -2.23 -11.70 17.58
CA ASN A 273 -3.16 -11.90 16.46
C ASN A 273 -2.43 -12.31 15.17
N SER A 274 -1.22 -11.79 14.94
CA SER A 274 -0.34 -12.23 13.85
C SER A 274 -0.02 -13.73 13.94
N MET A 275 0.19 -14.26 15.15
CA MET A 275 0.42 -15.68 15.39
C MET A 275 -0.86 -16.51 15.34
N ASP A 276 -2.02 -15.93 15.64
CA ASP A 276 -3.31 -16.55 15.34
C ASP A 276 -3.53 -16.73 13.85
N ALA A 277 -3.12 -15.77 13.02
CA ALA A 277 -3.17 -15.91 11.57
C ALA A 277 -2.30 -17.10 11.10
N VAL A 278 -1.07 -17.24 11.61
CA VAL A 278 -0.20 -18.40 11.30
C VAL A 278 -0.85 -19.74 11.66
N ARG A 279 -1.56 -19.81 12.79
CA ARG A 279 -2.24 -21.04 13.22
C ARG A 279 -3.46 -21.39 12.38
N ASN A 280 -4.16 -20.38 11.85
CA ASN A 280 -5.48 -20.55 11.26
C ASN A 280 -5.49 -20.38 9.72
N SER A 281 -4.38 -19.97 9.12
CA SER A 281 -4.25 -19.78 7.68
C SER A 281 -3.08 -20.56 7.12
N SER A 282 -3.35 -21.50 6.21
CA SER A 282 -2.31 -22.19 5.45
C SER A 282 -1.81 -21.40 4.24
N SER A 283 -2.47 -20.29 3.88
CA SER A 283 -2.08 -19.43 2.75
C SER A 283 -1.40 -18.12 3.17
N LEU A 284 -1.18 -17.91 4.47
CA LEU A 284 -0.29 -16.86 4.97
C LEU A 284 1.16 -17.22 4.61
N VAL A 285 1.84 -16.34 3.88
CA VAL A 285 3.21 -16.58 3.37
C VAL A 285 4.25 -15.57 3.86
N GLY A 286 3.86 -14.56 4.62
CA GLY A 286 4.81 -13.60 5.17
C GLY A 286 4.19 -12.52 6.06
N PHE A 287 5.08 -11.68 6.61
CA PHE A 287 4.76 -10.48 7.37
C PHE A 287 5.34 -9.26 6.65
N GLY A 288 4.67 -8.12 6.75
CA GLY A 288 5.06 -6.90 6.03
C GLY A 288 4.74 -5.62 6.79
N LEU A 289 5.39 -4.54 6.39
CA LEU A 289 5.14 -3.18 6.87
C LEU A 289 4.59 -2.35 5.71
N THR A 290 3.52 -1.60 5.95
CA THR A 290 2.76 -0.90 4.91
C THR A 290 2.46 0.55 5.26
N MET A 291 3.19 1.13 6.20
CA MET A 291 3.02 2.49 6.70
C MET A 291 2.98 3.57 5.60
N GLU A 292 2.09 4.55 5.73
CA GLU A 292 2.05 5.69 4.82
C GLU A 292 3.24 6.65 5.02
N GLY A 293 3.73 6.76 6.27
CA GLY A 293 4.94 7.47 6.63
C GLY A 293 5.79 6.69 7.65
N GLN A 294 7.11 6.89 7.61
CA GLN A 294 8.07 6.09 8.40
C GLN A 294 8.83 6.92 9.44
N GLU A 295 8.13 7.80 10.18
CA GLU A 295 8.73 8.62 11.24
C GLU A 295 8.14 8.31 12.62
N GLY A 296 8.99 7.96 13.59
CA GLY A 296 8.58 7.65 14.97
C GLY A 296 8.18 6.19 15.21
N ASN A 297 7.76 5.87 16.44
CA ASN A 297 7.28 4.54 16.89
C ASN A 297 8.12 3.33 16.45
N GLU A 298 9.43 3.51 16.26
CA GLU A 298 10.35 2.51 15.68
C GLU A 298 10.23 1.11 16.29
N ILE A 299 9.93 1.03 17.59
CA ILE A 299 9.77 -0.23 18.32
C ILE A 299 8.61 -1.09 17.80
N MET A 300 7.55 -0.49 17.25
CA MET A 300 6.41 -1.23 16.70
C MET A 300 6.80 -1.95 15.42
N TYR A 301 7.47 -1.24 14.52
CA TYR A 301 7.99 -1.82 13.27
C TYR A 301 9.04 -2.90 13.54
N ASP A 302 9.96 -2.66 14.48
CA ASP A 302 10.93 -3.67 14.90
C ASP A 302 10.22 -4.90 15.49
N LEU A 303 9.18 -4.71 16.31
CA LEU A 303 8.44 -5.79 16.96
C LEU A 303 7.77 -6.72 15.96
N LEU A 304 7.11 -6.21 14.91
CA LEU A 304 6.53 -7.10 13.89
C LEU A 304 7.62 -7.89 13.15
N LEU A 305 8.70 -7.21 12.76
CA LEU A 305 9.78 -7.84 12.01
C LEU A 305 10.47 -8.92 12.84
N ASP A 306 10.67 -8.72 14.14
CA ASP A 306 11.19 -9.74 15.04
C ASP A 306 10.15 -10.83 15.34
N GLN A 307 8.86 -10.49 15.41
CA GLN A 307 7.77 -11.45 15.57
C GLN A 307 7.70 -12.45 14.41
N ALA A 308 8.05 -12.04 13.18
CA ALA A 308 8.15 -12.92 12.01
C ALA A 308 9.16 -14.07 12.20
N TRP A 309 10.14 -13.92 13.10
CA TRP A 309 11.14 -14.93 13.44
C TRP A 309 10.75 -15.79 14.66
N SER A 310 9.61 -15.53 15.28
CA SER A 310 9.13 -16.28 16.44
C SER A 310 7.84 -17.02 16.14
N PRO A 311 7.76 -18.35 16.37
CA PRO A 311 6.52 -19.12 16.17
C PRO A 311 5.50 -18.93 17.31
N LYS A 312 5.84 -18.11 18.31
CA LYS A 312 5.00 -17.79 19.48
C LYS A 312 4.95 -16.27 19.66
N PRO A 313 3.89 -15.73 20.26
CA PRO A 313 3.85 -14.33 20.62
C PRO A 313 5.08 -13.95 21.45
N ILE A 314 5.77 -12.87 21.06
CA ILE A 314 6.92 -12.34 21.78
C ILE A 314 6.51 -11.88 23.18
N ASP A 315 7.34 -12.17 24.19
CA ASP A 315 7.21 -11.56 25.51
C ASP A 315 7.64 -10.09 25.44
N THR A 316 6.65 -9.20 25.47
CA THR A 316 6.87 -7.78 25.22
C THR A 316 7.53 -7.05 26.38
N GLU A 317 7.46 -7.57 27.61
CA GLU A 317 8.19 -7.01 28.76
C GLU A 317 9.70 -7.15 28.53
N THR A 318 10.14 -8.39 28.29
CA THR A 318 11.54 -8.71 27.97
C THR A 318 12.00 -8.00 26.69
N TYR A 319 11.17 -8.02 25.64
CA TYR A 319 11.52 -7.38 24.37
C TYR A 319 11.76 -5.87 24.51
N PHE A 320 10.86 -5.13 25.18
CA PHE A 320 11.04 -3.70 25.39
C PHE A 320 12.26 -3.40 26.26
N HIS A 321 12.50 -4.21 27.29
CA HIS A 321 13.71 -4.08 28.11
C HIS A 321 14.99 -4.20 27.27
N ASP A 322 15.06 -5.20 26.40
CA ASP A 322 16.22 -5.48 25.57
C ASP A 322 16.38 -4.45 24.45
N TRP A 323 15.28 -4.03 23.83
CA TRP A 323 15.26 -2.96 22.83
C TRP A 323 15.78 -1.64 23.41
N VAL A 324 15.33 -1.26 24.62
CA VAL A 324 15.80 -0.07 25.34
C VAL A 324 17.30 -0.18 25.65
N SER A 325 17.77 -1.37 26.06
CA SER A 325 19.19 -1.64 26.32
C SER A 325 20.05 -1.46 25.08
N ALA A 326 19.61 -2.02 23.96
CA ALA A 326 20.30 -1.92 22.67
C ALA A 326 20.30 -0.47 22.15
N ARG A 327 19.14 0.20 22.16
CA ARG A 327 18.98 1.57 21.65
C ARG A 327 19.85 2.58 22.38
N TYR A 328 19.95 2.48 23.70
CA TYR A 328 20.68 3.46 24.51
C TYR A 328 22.10 3.01 24.89
N GLY A 329 22.53 1.82 24.48
CA GLY A 329 23.89 1.33 24.68
C GLY A 329 24.31 1.18 26.14
N THR A 330 23.36 1.01 27.07
CA THR A 330 23.64 0.93 28.51
C THR A 330 23.21 -0.41 29.09
N LYS A 331 24.04 -0.95 29.99
CA LYS A 331 23.71 -2.14 30.79
C LYS A 331 22.83 -1.80 32.01
N ASN A 332 22.76 -0.53 32.39
CA ASN A 332 21.91 -0.08 33.49
C ASN A 332 20.70 0.67 32.94
N VAL A 333 19.74 -0.09 32.42
CA VAL A 333 18.50 0.44 31.84
C VAL A 333 17.40 0.68 32.84
N LYS A 334 17.54 0.30 34.12
CA LYS A 334 16.42 0.21 35.06
C LYS A 334 15.52 1.46 35.07
N SER A 335 16.11 2.66 35.17
CA SER A 335 15.35 3.92 35.17
C SER A 335 14.74 4.26 33.80
N LEU A 336 15.45 3.97 32.71
CA LEU A 336 14.96 4.20 31.34
C LEU A 336 13.82 3.23 31.01
N TYR A 337 14.02 1.95 31.31
CA TYR A 337 13.03 0.90 31.13
C TYR A 337 11.79 1.16 31.98
N THR A 338 11.92 1.67 33.21
CA THR A 338 10.74 2.08 34.00
C THR A 338 9.86 3.08 33.23
N GLY A 339 10.45 4.03 32.50
CA GLY A 339 9.68 4.96 31.65
C GLY A 339 9.03 4.26 30.45
N TRP A 340 9.77 3.41 29.74
CA TRP A 340 9.25 2.63 28.61
C TRP A 340 8.17 1.63 29.02
N GLU A 341 8.28 1.07 30.22
CA GLU A 341 7.31 0.16 30.80
C GLU A 341 6.00 0.88 31.18
N LEU A 342 6.02 2.19 31.40
CA LEU A 342 4.78 2.98 31.50
C LEU A 342 4.13 3.17 30.13
N LEU A 343 4.92 3.28 29.05
CA LEU A 343 4.43 3.49 27.68
C LEU A 343 3.93 2.18 27.03
N ARG A 344 4.61 1.07 27.29
CA ARG A 344 4.36 -0.24 26.67
C ARG A 344 2.90 -0.71 26.81
N PRO A 345 2.33 -0.85 28.02
CA PRO A 345 0.94 -1.29 28.17
C PRO A 345 -0.08 -0.16 27.94
N THR A 346 0.37 1.05 27.57
CA THR A 346 -0.50 2.22 27.41
C THR A 346 -0.51 2.68 25.95
N VAL A 347 0.36 3.62 25.56
CA VAL A 347 0.40 4.19 24.20
C VAL A 347 0.74 3.16 23.13
N PHE A 348 1.55 2.16 23.47
CA PHE A 348 1.94 1.12 22.52
C PHE A 348 1.02 -0.11 22.53
N ASN A 349 0.02 -0.17 23.42
CA ASN A 349 -0.94 -1.27 23.46
C ASN A 349 -2.38 -0.77 23.46
N ASN A 350 -2.76 -0.06 22.40
CA ASN A 350 -4.15 0.33 22.18
C ASN A 350 -5.02 -0.90 21.84
N THR A 351 -5.87 -1.29 22.78
CA THR A 351 -6.88 -2.35 22.61
C THR A 351 -8.25 -1.81 22.20
N ASN A 352 -8.42 -0.49 22.11
CA ASN A 352 -9.65 0.13 21.64
C ASN A 352 -9.65 0.19 20.10
N LEU A 353 -10.30 -0.80 19.48
CA LEU A 353 -10.40 -0.93 18.01
C LEU A 353 -11.26 0.15 17.33
N THR A 354 -11.87 1.07 18.08
CA THR A 354 -12.48 2.28 17.49
C THR A 354 -11.45 3.39 17.22
N ILE A 355 -10.22 3.23 17.71
CA ILE A 355 -9.09 4.15 17.53
C ILE A 355 -8.02 3.37 16.78
N THR A 356 -8.01 3.51 15.47
CA THR A 356 -7.19 2.66 14.58
C THR A 356 -5.98 3.41 14.04
N ALA A 357 -5.62 4.56 14.63
CA ALA A 357 -4.49 5.36 14.24
C ALA A 357 -4.01 6.21 15.42
N VAL A 358 -2.84 6.83 15.26
CA VAL A 358 -2.31 7.84 16.18
C VAL A 358 -3.38 8.90 16.49
N PRO A 359 -3.72 9.13 17.78
CA PRO A 359 -4.61 10.22 18.16
C PRO A 359 -4.01 11.59 17.82
N LYS A 360 -4.76 12.37 17.05
CA LYS A 360 -4.42 13.73 16.63
C LYS A 360 -4.37 14.70 17.80
N SER A 361 -3.28 15.44 17.88
CA SER A 361 -3.18 16.60 18.79
C SER A 361 -4.16 17.68 18.35
N ILE A 362 -4.83 18.34 19.31
CA ILE A 362 -5.66 19.51 19.01
C ILE A 362 -4.85 20.65 18.37
N LEU A 363 -3.52 20.65 18.54
CA LEU A 363 -2.62 21.63 17.93
C LEU A 363 -2.50 21.46 16.41
N GLU A 364 -2.81 20.29 15.88
CA GLU A 364 -2.78 19.99 14.44
C GLU A 364 -4.10 20.30 13.73
N LEU A 365 -5.14 20.66 14.49
CA LEU A 365 -6.49 20.83 13.95
C LEU A 365 -6.78 22.29 13.66
N VAL A 366 -7.64 22.52 12.66
CA VAL A 366 -8.20 23.85 12.41
C VAL A 366 -8.92 24.32 13.67
N PRO A 367 -8.59 25.51 14.22
CA PRO A 367 -9.21 26.00 15.45
C PRO A 367 -10.73 26.02 15.37
N SER A 368 -11.38 25.42 16.37
CA SER A 368 -12.84 25.33 16.46
C SER A 368 -13.28 25.27 17.94
N ILE A 369 -14.50 25.73 18.23
CA ILE A 369 -15.11 25.59 19.56
C ILE A 369 -15.82 24.24 19.75
N SER A 370 -15.91 23.42 18.70
CA SER A 370 -16.56 22.11 18.71
C SER A 370 -15.85 21.13 17.78
N GLY A 371 -16.05 19.82 18.00
CA GLY A 371 -15.52 18.77 17.11
C GLY A 371 -14.02 18.48 17.25
N LEU A 372 -13.32 19.11 18.21
CA LEU A 372 -11.88 18.88 18.43
C LEU A 372 -11.56 17.62 19.25
N LEU A 373 -12.49 17.16 20.10
CA LEU A 373 -12.27 16.06 21.04
C LEU A 373 -13.23 14.90 20.77
N GLY A 374 -12.83 13.69 21.16
CA GLY A 374 -13.69 12.50 21.13
C GLY A 374 -13.95 11.92 19.74
N ARG A 375 -13.16 12.30 18.72
CA ARG A 375 -13.26 11.66 17.39
C ARG A 375 -12.64 10.27 17.43
N THR A 376 -13.26 9.33 16.73
CA THR A 376 -12.80 7.95 16.54
C THR A 376 -12.50 7.70 15.04
N GLY A 377 -12.08 6.49 14.68
CA GLY A 377 -11.73 6.13 13.30
C GLY A 377 -10.28 6.50 12.93
N HIS A 378 -10.05 6.78 11.64
CA HIS A 378 -8.71 7.03 11.05
C HIS A 378 -8.11 8.42 11.37
N HIS A 379 -8.91 9.36 11.88
CA HIS A 379 -8.43 10.66 12.38
C HIS A 379 -8.90 10.89 13.83
N PRO A 380 -8.52 9.99 14.76
CA PRO A 380 -9.08 10.01 16.10
C PRO A 380 -8.51 11.19 16.89
N THR A 381 -9.30 11.74 17.81
CA THR A 381 -8.81 12.65 18.88
C THR A 381 -9.15 12.10 20.26
N THR A 382 -9.75 10.92 20.31
CA THR A 382 -9.98 10.18 21.54
C THR A 382 -8.66 9.64 22.05
N ILE A 383 -8.31 10.00 23.28
CA ILE A 383 -7.12 9.48 23.96
C ILE A 383 -7.49 8.12 24.55
N HIS A 384 -6.72 7.09 24.21
CA HIS A 384 -6.94 5.71 24.69
C HIS A 384 -6.22 5.42 26.02
N LEU A 385 -5.38 6.34 26.49
CA LEU A 385 -4.76 6.28 27.81
C LEU A 385 -5.77 6.77 28.84
N GLN A 386 -5.85 6.12 30.01
CA GLN A 386 -6.26 6.84 31.20
C GLN A 386 -5.09 7.74 31.59
N PRO A 387 -5.21 9.08 31.51
CA PRO A 387 -4.25 9.93 32.19
C PRO A 387 -4.32 9.51 33.65
N SER A 388 -3.21 9.04 34.20
CA SER A 388 -3.14 8.74 35.63
C SER A 388 -3.77 9.91 36.37
N GLY A 389 -4.85 9.65 37.10
CA GLY A 389 -5.54 10.66 37.89
C GLY A 389 -4.51 11.33 38.79
N HIS A 390 -4.10 12.53 38.43
CA HIS A 390 -3.65 13.49 39.41
C HIS A 390 -4.93 13.90 40.15
N GLY A 391 -5.09 13.31 41.34
CA GLY A 391 -6.11 13.70 42.30
C GLY A 391 -5.94 15.13 42.81
#